data_AF-A0A9P7YRA4-F1
#
_entry.id   AF-A0A9P7YRA4-F1
#
_cell.length_a   1.000
_cell.length_b   1.000
_cell.length_c   1.000
_cell.angle_alpha   90.00
_cell.angle_beta   90.00
_cell.angle_gamma   90.00
#
_symmetry.space_group_name_H-M   'P 1'
#
loop_
_entity.id
_entity.type
_entity.pdbx_description
1 polymer ?
#
loop_
_entity_poly.entity_id
_entity_poly.type
_entity_poly.pdbx_seq_one_letter_code
_entity_poly.pdbx_strand_id
1 'polypeptide(L)'
;MIVDEHIGIQGNGNQDTQSWYHSQEINVMFDNEEVCRGWIDGLRRNQNTHLYGAVGKNDGIWRDKEGKEAEGVIGVDPGRFSWAKGFMGAIKRVQGTGDF
;
A
#
# COMPACT_ATOMS: atom_id res chain seq x y z
N MET A 1 -5.51 -8.01 9.00
CA MET A 1 -5.46 -6.89 9.98
C MET A 1 -4.41 -7.22 11.03
N ILE A 2 -3.56 -6.26 11.37
CA ILE A 2 -2.50 -6.41 12.39
C ILE A 2 -2.88 -5.41 13.48
N VAL A 3 -3.26 -5.90 14.67
CA VAL A 3 -3.69 -5.04 15.78
C VAL A 3 -2.46 -4.46 16.47
N ASP A 4 -1.49 -5.33 16.73
CA ASP A 4 -0.15 -5.01 17.19
C ASP A 4 0.85 -6.05 16.66
N GLU A 5 2.08 -6.03 17.14
CA GLU A 5 3.14 -6.93 16.68
C GLU A 5 2.99 -8.38 17.19
N HIS A 6 1.93 -8.71 17.94
CA HIS A 6 1.67 -10.04 18.50
C HIS A 6 0.27 -10.58 18.10
N ILE A 7 -0.74 -9.72 18.01
CA ILE A 7 -2.12 -10.04 17.66
C ILE A 7 -2.43 -9.64 16.21
N GLY A 8 -2.68 -10.65 15.39
CA GLY A 8 -3.14 -10.53 14.02
C GLY A 8 -4.53 -11.11 13.84
N ILE A 9 -5.31 -10.57 12.90
CA ILE A 9 -6.61 -11.13 12.50
C ILE A 9 -6.60 -11.27 10.98
N GLN A 10 -6.82 -12.48 10.48
CA GLN A 10 -6.94 -12.75 9.06
C GLN A 10 -8.25 -13.45 8.75
N GLY A 11 -8.92 -12.99 7.70
CA GLY A 11 -10.22 -13.49 7.28
C GLY A 11 -10.61 -12.98 5.91
N ASN A 12 -11.83 -13.29 5.51
CA ASN A 12 -12.41 -12.80 4.26
C ASN A 12 -13.30 -11.57 4.45
N GLY A 13 -13.47 -11.10 5.69
CA GLY A 13 -14.34 -9.98 5.97
C GLY A 13 -13.71 -8.62 5.80
N ASN A 14 -14.44 -7.76 5.12
CA ASN A 14 -14.05 -6.40 4.83
C ASN A 14 -14.68 -5.42 5.85
N GLN A 15 -14.12 -4.22 6.01
CA GLN A 15 -14.59 -3.26 7.02
C GLN A 15 -15.77 -2.40 6.51
N ASP A 16 -16.80 -3.04 5.95
CA ASP A 16 -17.97 -2.35 5.41
C ASP A 16 -19.30 -3.03 5.76
N THR A 17 -20.41 -2.30 5.62
CA THR A 17 -21.75 -2.77 5.98
C THR A 17 -22.17 -4.07 5.28
N GLN A 18 -21.63 -4.34 4.08
CA GLN A 18 -21.97 -5.55 3.33
C GLN A 18 -21.40 -6.78 4.05
N SER A 19 -20.10 -6.75 4.36
CA SER A 19 -19.42 -7.80 5.14
C SER A 19 -20.07 -8.02 6.50
N TRP A 20 -20.37 -6.96 7.25
CA TRP A 20 -20.82 -7.06 8.64
C TRP A 20 -22.26 -7.55 8.82
N TYR A 21 -23.17 -7.15 7.92
CA TYR A 21 -24.61 -7.39 8.11
C TYR A 21 -25.20 -8.35 7.08
N HIS A 22 -24.51 -8.61 5.97
CA HIS A 22 -25.09 -9.29 4.81
C HIS A 22 -24.25 -10.46 4.28
N SER A 23 -23.07 -10.72 4.84
CA SER A 23 -22.21 -11.86 4.48
C SER A 23 -22.04 -12.84 5.64
N GLN A 24 -21.74 -14.09 5.31
CA GLN A 24 -21.16 -15.05 6.26
C GLN A 24 -19.66 -15.09 6.05
N GLU A 25 -18.92 -14.54 7.00
CA GLU A 25 -17.48 -14.37 6.93
C GLU A 25 -16.82 -14.96 8.17
N ILE A 26 -15.55 -15.35 8.03
CA ILE A 26 -14.75 -15.91 9.10
C ILE A 26 -13.50 -15.07 9.23
N ASN A 27 -13.21 -14.68 10.47
CA ASN A 27 -11.98 -14.02 10.87
C ASN A 27 -11.31 -14.87 11.95
N VAL A 28 -10.05 -15.22 11.73
CA VAL A 28 -9.24 -16.02 12.65
C VAL A 28 -8.24 -15.10 13.32
N MET A 29 -8.22 -15.12 14.65
CA MET A 29 -7.22 -14.42 15.45
C MET A 29 -5.97 -15.28 15.59
N PHE A 30 -4.82 -14.66 15.42
CA PHE A 30 -3.50 -15.21 15.60
C PHE A 30 -2.81 -14.46 16.72
N ASP A 31 -2.39 -15.18 17.76
CA ASP A 31 -1.57 -14.68 18.85
C ASP A 31 -0.14 -15.19 18.65
N ASN A 32 0.58 -14.54 17.73
CA ASN A 32 1.90 -14.97 17.28
C ASN A 32 2.70 -13.80 16.67
N GLU A 33 3.81 -13.45 17.31
CA GLU A 33 4.69 -12.36 16.88
C GLU A 33 5.37 -12.60 15.54
N GLU A 34 5.82 -13.82 15.27
CA GLU A 34 6.53 -14.16 14.03
C GLU A 34 5.62 -13.98 12.80
N VAL A 35 4.37 -14.42 12.91
CA VAL A 35 3.34 -14.25 11.87
C VAL A 35 3.08 -12.76 11.63
N CYS A 36 2.86 -11.98 12.70
CA CYS A 36 2.59 -10.55 12.59
C CYS A 36 3.75 -9.78 11.95
N ARG A 37 4.99 -10.04 12.39
CA ARG A 37 6.19 -9.43 11.81
C ARG A 37 6.35 -9.78 10.33
N GLY A 38 6.12 -11.04 9.95
CA GLY A 38 6.14 -11.46 8.55
C GLY A 38 5.13 -10.69 7.68
N TRP A 39 3.93 -10.44 8.20
CA TRP A 39 2.92 -9.63 7.51
C TRP A 39 3.30 -8.14 7.44
N ILE A 40 3.88 -7.57 8.51
CA ILE A 40 4.39 -6.19 8.51
C ILE A 40 5.46 -6.03 7.43
N ASP A 41 6.40 -6.97 7.32
CA ASP A 41 7.45 -6.93 6.30
C ASP A 41 6.87 -7.04 4.89
N GLY A 42 5.85 -7.89 4.70
CA GLY A 42 5.10 -7.97 3.44
C GLY A 42 4.41 -6.65 3.08
N LEU A 43 3.79 -5.98 4.05
CA LEU A 43 3.17 -4.67 3.86
C LEU A 43 4.20 -3.62 3.48
N ARG A 44 5.35 -3.57 4.17
CA ARG A 44 6.42 -2.59 3.86
C ARG A 44 6.98 -2.74 2.44
N ARG A 45 6.93 -3.93 1.86
CA ARG A 45 7.32 -4.18 0.45
C ARG A 45 6.26 -3.75 -0.56
N ASN A 46 5.00 -3.62 -0.14
CA ASN A 46 3.87 -3.29 -1.02
C ASN A 46 3.41 -1.82 -0.88
N GLN A 47 3.81 -1.11 0.18
CA GLN A 47 3.43 0.27 0.42
C GLN A 47 4.50 1.07 1.16
N ASN A 48 4.73 2.30 0.70
CA ASN A 48 5.74 3.21 1.23
C ASN A 48 5.18 4.17 2.28
N THR A 49 4.02 3.88 2.88
CA THR A 49 3.44 4.67 3.97
C THR A 49 4.38 4.80 5.17
N HIS A 50 5.24 3.82 5.39
CA HIS A 50 6.27 3.87 6.43
C HIS A 50 7.40 4.88 6.13
N LEU A 51 7.59 5.28 4.87
CA LEU A 51 8.57 6.28 4.42
C LEU A 51 7.94 7.66 4.28
N TYR A 52 6.78 7.75 3.63
CA TYR A 52 6.14 9.01 3.23
C TYR A 52 4.93 9.39 4.08
N GLY A 53 4.50 8.54 5.01
CA GLY A 53 3.27 8.75 5.75
C GLY A 53 2.02 8.56 4.89
N ALA A 54 0.92 9.19 5.31
CA ALA A 54 -0.35 9.10 4.59
C ALA A 54 -0.26 9.75 3.21
N VAL A 55 -0.89 9.11 2.21
CA VAL A 55 -1.00 9.69 0.86
C VAL A 55 -1.77 11.00 0.88
N GLY A 56 -1.38 11.95 0.04
CA GLY A 56 -2.11 13.20 -0.16
C GLY A 56 -3.57 12.93 -0.52
N LYS A 57 -4.50 13.35 0.34
CA LYS A 57 -5.94 13.04 0.16
C LYS A 57 -6.55 13.68 -1.09
N ASN A 58 -5.97 14.81 -1.54
CA ASN A 58 -6.52 15.59 -2.64
C ASN A 58 -6.02 15.13 -4.02
N ASP A 59 -4.80 14.60 -4.09
CA ASP A 59 -4.10 14.31 -5.34
C ASP A 59 -3.52 12.91 -5.43
N GLY A 60 -3.61 12.10 -4.36
CA GLY A 60 -3.13 10.71 -4.35
C GLY A 60 -1.60 10.59 -4.43
N ILE A 61 -0.85 11.64 -4.11
CA ILE A 61 0.62 11.66 -4.24
C ILE A 61 1.28 11.51 -2.87
N TRP A 62 2.24 10.58 -2.77
CA TRP A 62 3.14 10.49 -1.61
C TRP A 62 4.20 11.58 -1.69
N ARG A 63 4.44 12.23 -0.55
CA ARG A 63 5.47 13.26 -0.39
C ARG A 63 6.30 12.96 0.84
N ASP A 64 7.59 13.27 0.77
CA ASP A 64 8.47 13.19 1.93
C ASP A 64 8.24 14.36 2.90
N LYS A 65 9.05 14.39 3.97
CA LYS A 65 8.99 15.43 4.99
C LYS A 65 9.32 16.84 4.46
N GLU A 66 10.00 16.93 3.33
CA GLU A 66 10.36 18.18 2.66
C GLU A 66 9.29 18.61 1.62
N GLY A 67 8.24 17.79 1.44
CA GLY A 67 7.17 18.02 0.49
C GLY A 67 7.49 17.58 -0.94
N LYS A 68 8.62 16.88 -1.14
CA LYS A 68 9.02 16.38 -2.46
C LYS A 68 8.25 15.09 -2.77
N GLU A 69 7.78 14.98 -4.00
CA GLU A 69 7.06 13.79 -4.47
C GLU A 69 7.97 12.55 -4.43
N ALA A 70 7.41 11.43 -4.00
CA ALA A 70 8.11 10.15 -4.02
C ALA A 70 8.59 9.82 -5.45
N GLU A 71 9.73 9.17 -5.56
CA GLU A 71 10.29 8.83 -6.87
C GLU A 71 9.37 7.85 -7.61
N GLY A 72 9.12 8.12 -8.89
CA GLY A 72 8.26 7.25 -9.72
C GLY A 72 6.76 7.51 -9.61
N VAL A 73 6.31 8.48 -8.81
CA VAL A 73 4.88 8.82 -8.74
C VAL A 73 4.42 9.44 -10.06
N ILE A 74 3.47 8.75 -10.70
CA ILE A 74 2.70 9.27 -11.81
C ILE A 74 1.41 9.82 -11.17
N GLY A 75 1.42 11.10 -10.80
CA GLY A 75 0.24 11.74 -10.19
C GLY A 75 -1.03 11.61 -11.04
N VAL A 76 -2.17 11.96 -10.45
CA VAL A 76 -3.51 11.77 -11.05
C VAL A 76 -3.73 12.61 -12.32
N ASP A 77 -2.94 13.66 -12.54
CA ASP A 77 -2.87 14.40 -13.80
C ASP A 77 -1.47 14.27 -14.43
N PRO A 78 -1.25 13.27 -15.31
CA PRO A 78 0.05 13.05 -15.92
C PRO A 78 0.36 14.06 -17.05
N GLY A 79 -0.53 15.05 -17.29
CA GLY A 79 -0.38 16.06 -18.32
C GLY A 79 -0.30 15.47 -19.74
N ARG A 80 -0.03 16.33 -20.73
CA ARG A 80 0.04 15.95 -22.17
C ARG A 80 1.10 14.91 -22.54
N PHE A 81 1.99 14.52 -21.62
CA PHE A 81 3.10 13.59 -21.85
C PHE A 81 3.05 12.32 -20.97
N SER A 82 1.86 11.95 -20.50
CA SER A 82 1.62 10.74 -19.71
C SER A 82 2.19 9.45 -20.32
N TRP A 83 2.13 9.33 -21.64
CA TRP A 83 2.62 8.20 -22.41
C TRP A 83 4.15 8.02 -22.29
N ALA A 84 4.91 9.11 -22.23
CA ALA A 84 6.37 9.07 -22.14
C ALA A 84 6.82 8.64 -20.72
N LYS A 85 6.14 9.14 -19.67
CA LYS A 85 6.39 8.69 -18.29
C LYS A 85 6.01 7.22 -18.10
N GLY A 86 4.90 6.77 -18.70
CA GLY A 86 4.48 5.36 -18.67
C GLY A 86 5.49 4.42 -19.33
N PHE A 87 6.03 4.81 -20.49
CA PHE A 87 7.06 4.04 -21.19
C PHE A 87 8.38 3.97 -20.41
N MET A 88 8.83 5.09 -19.85
CA MET A 88 10.03 5.14 -19.01
C MET A 88 9.86 4.33 -17.71
N GLY A 89 8.66 4.34 -17.11
CA GLY A 89 8.33 3.51 -15.95
C GLY A 89 8.36 2.01 -16.28
N ALA A 90 7.86 1.61 -17.45
CA ALA A 90 7.92 0.22 -17.92
C ALA A 90 9.38 -0.24 -18.11
N ILE A 91 10.24 0.61 -18.68
CA ILE A 91 11.67 0.32 -18.84
C ILE A 91 12.36 0.17 -17.48
N LYS A 92 12.10 1.06 -16.52
CA LYS A 92 12.67 0.98 -15.17
C LYS A 92 12.24 -0.28 -14.41
N ARG A 93 10.97 -0.71 -14.58
CA ARG A 93 10.48 -1.99 -14.05
C ARG A 93 11.23 -3.19 -14.62
N VAL A 94 11.49 -3.20 -15.93
CA VAL A 94 12.26 -4.27 -16.60
C VAL A 94 13.73 -4.26 -16.17
N GLN A 95 14.29 -3.08 -15.87
CA GLN A 95 15.66 -2.92 -15.37
C GLN A 95 15.82 -3.19 -13.87
N GLY A 96 14.74 -3.55 -13.15
CA GLY A 96 14.79 -3.84 -11.71
C GLY A 96 15.06 -2.61 -10.82
N THR A 97 14.96 -1.41 -11.37
CA THR A 97 15.18 -0.13 -10.66
C THR A 97 13.88 0.66 -10.43
N GLY A 98 12.74 0.08 -10.80
CA GLY A 98 11.42 0.65 -10.51
C GLY A 98 10.89 0.10 -9.19
N ASP A 99 10.75 0.97 -8.19
CA ASP A 99 9.98 0.69 -6.98
C ASP A 99 8.48 0.53 -7.29
N PHE A 100 7.78 -0.21 -6.43
CA PHE A 100 6.33 -0.36 -6.44
C PHE A 100 5.64 0.75 -5.64
#